data_AF-A0A351DW58-F1
#
_entry.id   AF-A0A351DW58-F1
#
_cell.length_a   1.000
_cell.length_b   1.000
_cell.length_c   1.000
_cell.angle_alpha   90.00
_cell.angle_beta   90.00
_cell.angle_gamma   90.00
#
_symmetry.space_group_name_H-M   'P 1'
#
loop_
_entity.id
_entity.type
_entity.pdbx_description
1 polymer ?
#
loop_
_entity_poly.entity_id
_entity_poly.type
_entity_poly.pdbx_seq_one_letter_code
_entity_poly.pdbx_strand_id
1 'polypeptide(L)'
;MRHVVLFVAFVLLASQGHAQAGRWVLDGWPHERHGFFAGRTEVVADGARLKITEWPENTEDAASSLVTYFMGQTVVKVFPWQGERVGLVFESDTPLPRAERNSEGQLVLPPPFPPRAGQEGTVPCGDGCLYHVRTASFEPLDEGAFAPGKAMADAFVVPDSVTLFSKDEFVARYRMAPPELTPFSGKR
;
A
#
# COMPACT_ATOMS: atom_id res chain seq x y z
N MET A 1 11.33 -25.69 -63.24
CA MET A 1 11.91 -24.95 -62.08
C MET A 1 10.95 -25.12 -60.91
N ARG A 2 11.35 -25.87 -59.89
CA ARG A 2 10.56 -26.12 -58.67
C ARG A 2 10.88 -24.99 -57.69
N HIS A 3 9.88 -24.25 -57.23
CA HIS A 3 10.03 -23.31 -56.12
C HIS A 3 9.31 -23.92 -54.93
N VAL A 4 10.11 -24.47 -54.01
CA VAL A 4 9.65 -24.90 -52.69
C VAL A 4 9.59 -23.64 -51.85
N VAL A 5 8.39 -23.14 -51.59
CA VAL A 5 8.17 -22.07 -50.61
C VAL A 5 8.04 -22.75 -49.25
N LEU A 6 9.11 -22.68 -48.46
CA LEU A 6 9.12 -23.11 -47.08
C LEU A 6 8.33 -22.08 -46.26
N PHE A 7 7.10 -22.43 -45.87
CA PHE A 7 6.36 -21.67 -44.87
C PHE A 7 7.00 -21.92 -43.49
N VAL A 8 7.83 -20.98 -43.04
CA VAL A 8 8.27 -20.93 -41.65
C VAL A 8 7.09 -20.41 -40.82
N ALA A 9 6.37 -21.33 -40.17
CA ALA A 9 5.37 -20.99 -39.17
C ALA A 9 6.09 -20.39 -37.95
N PHE A 10 5.99 -19.08 -37.78
CA PHE A 10 6.46 -18.38 -36.60
C PHE A 10 5.52 -18.75 -35.44
N VAL A 11 5.96 -19.67 -34.58
CA VAL A 11 5.31 -19.92 -33.30
C VAL A 11 5.61 -18.70 -32.43
N LEU A 12 4.68 -17.73 -32.44
CA LEU A 12 4.58 -16.72 -31.40
C LEU A 12 4.25 -17.46 -30.09
N LEU A 13 5.28 -17.88 -29.38
CA LEU A 13 5.20 -18.04 -27.94
C LEU A 13 4.84 -16.66 -27.39
N ALA A 14 3.54 -16.42 -27.23
CA ALA A 14 3.05 -15.36 -26.38
C ALA A 14 3.58 -15.66 -24.98
N SER A 15 4.76 -15.13 -24.66
CA SER A 15 5.15 -14.91 -23.29
C SER A 15 4.08 -13.99 -22.73
N GLN A 16 3.10 -14.57 -22.04
CA GLN A 16 2.17 -13.86 -21.19
C GLN A 16 2.99 -13.18 -20.10
N GLY A 17 3.59 -12.04 -20.44
CA GLY A 17 4.07 -11.08 -19.48
C GLY A 17 2.82 -10.48 -18.84
N HIS A 18 2.19 -11.26 -17.96
CA HIS A 18 1.05 -10.84 -17.18
C HIS A 18 1.47 -9.57 -16.45
N ALA A 19 0.89 -8.46 -16.83
CA ALA A 19 0.66 -7.33 -15.96
C ALA A 19 0.38 -7.82 -14.53
N GLN A 20 1.25 -7.47 -13.57
CA GLN A 20 1.12 -7.94 -12.20
C GLN A 20 0.61 -6.80 -11.34
N ALA A 21 -0.70 -6.80 -11.20
CA ALA A 21 -1.35 -6.18 -10.07
C ALA A 21 -1.73 -7.27 -9.06
N GLY A 22 -1.99 -6.87 -7.83
CA GLY A 22 -2.27 -7.82 -6.77
C GLY A 22 -2.99 -7.20 -5.59
N ARG A 23 -3.69 -8.06 -4.87
CA ARG A 23 -4.33 -7.73 -3.60
C ARG A 23 -3.86 -8.70 -2.53
N TRP A 24 -3.38 -8.16 -1.42
CA TRP A 24 -3.03 -8.93 -0.22
C TRP A 24 -3.99 -8.58 0.88
N VAL A 25 -4.43 -9.60 1.60
CA VAL A 25 -5.15 -9.44 2.87
C VAL A 25 -4.25 -9.99 3.96
N LEU A 26 -4.03 -9.19 5.00
CA LEU A 26 -3.24 -9.55 6.16
C LEU A 26 -4.11 -9.48 7.42
N ASP A 27 -3.95 -10.49 8.28
CA ASP A 27 -4.49 -10.50 9.63
C ASP A 27 -3.42 -9.96 10.58
N GLY A 28 -3.79 -9.05 11.48
CA GLY A 28 -2.87 -8.50 12.47
C GLY A 28 -3.27 -8.83 13.91
N TRP A 29 -2.26 -8.86 14.79
CA TRP A 29 -2.46 -8.99 16.22
C TRP A 29 -1.47 -8.11 16.97
N PRO A 30 -1.83 -7.66 18.18
CA PRO A 30 -1.00 -6.70 18.88
C PRO A 30 0.26 -7.37 19.43
N HIS A 31 1.35 -6.61 19.48
CA HIS A 31 2.57 -7.03 20.18
C HIS A 31 2.38 -7.00 21.70
N GLU A 32 1.74 -5.93 22.20
CA GLU A 32 1.41 -5.73 23.60
C GLU A 32 -0.10 -5.83 23.80
N ARG A 33 -0.57 -6.39 24.93
CA ARG A 33 -2.00 -6.67 25.16
C ARG A 33 -2.95 -5.49 24.87
N HIS A 34 -2.50 -4.26 25.08
CA HIS A 34 -3.28 -3.03 24.86
C HIS A 34 -2.61 -2.07 23.87
N GLY A 35 -1.65 -2.57 23.08
CA GLY A 35 -0.99 -1.80 22.04
C GLY A 35 -1.89 -1.62 20.82
N PHE A 36 -1.64 -0.57 20.05
CA PHE A 36 -2.27 -0.40 18.75
C PHE A 36 -1.90 -1.55 17.81
N PHE A 37 -2.86 -1.98 17.00
CA PHE A 37 -2.64 -2.88 15.88
C PHE A 37 -3.71 -2.67 14.82
N ALA A 38 -3.36 -2.97 13.57
CA ALA A 38 -4.35 -3.14 12.51
C ALA A 38 -4.76 -4.61 12.47
N GLY A 39 -5.97 -4.96 12.90
CA GLY A 39 -6.40 -6.38 12.90
C GLY A 39 -6.66 -6.91 11.50
N ARG A 40 -6.98 -6.03 10.55
CA ARG A 40 -6.95 -6.34 9.12
C ARG A 40 -6.20 -5.26 8.36
N THR A 41 -5.40 -5.69 7.39
CA THR A 41 -4.78 -4.81 6.39
C THR A 41 -5.09 -5.34 4.99
N GLU A 42 -5.56 -4.47 4.10
CA GLU A 42 -5.67 -4.76 2.67
C GLU A 42 -4.64 -3.92 1.91
N VAL A 43 -3.80 -4.59 1.10
CA VAL A 43 -2.84 -3.94 0.23
C VAL A 43 -3.21 -4.21 -1.21
N VAL A 44 -3.44 -3.15 -1.99
CA VAL A 44 -3.68 -3.22 -3.44
C VAL A 44 -2.50 -2.58 -4.16
N ALA A 45 -1.93 -3.26 -5.15
CA ALA A 45 -0.79 -2.77 -5.91
C ALA A 45 -0.96 -3.00 -7.42
N ASP A 46 -0.43 -2.09 -8.23
CA ASP A 46 -0.33 -2.23 -9.69
C ASP A 46 1.12 -2.05 -10.19
N GLY A 47 2.09 -2.41 -9.35
CA GLY A 47 3.52 -2.28 -9.61
C GLY A 47 4.06 -0.87 -9.41
N ALA A 48 3.38 0.17 -9.89
CA ALA A 48 3.81 1.56 -9.71
C ALA A 48 3.20 2.23 -8.48
N ARG A 49 2.00 1.80 -8.08
CA ARG A 49 1.22 2.39 -6.99
C ARG A 49 0.88 1.34 -5.95
N LEU A 50 0.68 1.81 -4.72
CA LEU A 50 0.25 1.00 -3.59
C LEU A 50 -0.88 1.73 -2.86
N LYS A 51 -1.94 1.02 -2.51
CA LYS A 51 -2.94 1.47 -1.54
C LYS A 51 -2.95 0.48 -0.40
N ILE A 52 -2.75 0.97 0.82
CA ILE A 52 -2.84 0.22 2.06
C ILE A 52 -4.06 0.72 2.81
N THR A 53 -4.96 -0.17 3.16
CA THR A 53 -6.10 0.12 4.06
C THR A 53 -5.92 -0.69 5.33
N GLU A 54 -5.82 -0.01 6.46
CA GLU A 54 -5.59 -0.59 7.78
C GLU A 54 -6.81 -0.31 8.65
N TRP A 55 -7.39 -1.37 9.19
CA TRP A 55 -8.52 -1.28 10.10
C TRP A 55 -8.04 -1.47 11.53
N PRO A 56 -8.27 -0.49 12.42
CA PRO A 56 -7.82 -0.58 13.80
C PRO A 56 -8.55 -1.71 14.51
N GLU A 57 -7.79 -2.46 15.30
CA GLU A 57 -8.28 -3.61 16.05
C GLU A 57 -9.06 -4.56 15.14
N ASN A 58 -10.19 -5.10 15.61
CA ASN A 58 -11.00 -6.06 14.87
C ASN A 58 -12.22 -5.42 14.18
N THR A 59 -12.17 -4.11 13.89
CA THR A 59 -13.32 -3.38 13.31
C THR A 59 -13.09 -3.02 11.85
N GLU A 60 -13.82 -3.64 10.92
CA GLU A 60 -13.77 -3.29 9.49
C GLU A 60 -14.60 -2.02 9.16
N ASP A 61 -14.56 -1.02 10.04
CA ASP A 61 -15.25 0.26 9.84
C ASP A 61 -14.39 1.21 8.98
N ALA A 62 -14.92 1.60 7.82
CA ALA A 62 -14.24 2.53 6.93
C ALA A 62 -14.03 3.91 7.58
N ALA A 63 -14.91 4.33 8.50
CA ALA A 63 -14.76 5.61 9.19
C ALA A 63 -13.54 5.64 10.11
N SER A 64 -13.19 4.50 10.73
CA SER A 64 -12.03 4.36 11.62
C SER A 64 -10.73 3.97 10.89
N SER A 65 -10.83 3.54 9.63
CA SER A 65 -9.69 3.07 8.84
C SER A 65 -8.60 4.13 8.59
N LEU A 66 -7.36 3.68 8.56
CA LEU A 66 -6.22 4.43 8.05
C LEU A 66 -5.97 3.98 6.60
N VAL A 67 -5.83 4.92 5.67
CA VAL A 67 -5.59 4.61 4.26
C VAL A 67 -4.33 5.32 3.80
N THR A 68 -3.35 4.58 3.32
CA THR A 68 -2.11 5.14 2.77
C THR A 68 -2.03 4.86 1.28
N TYR A 69 -1.89 5.91 0.48
CA TYR A 69 -1.66 5.86 -0.96
C TYR A 69 -0.20 6.18 -1.24
N PHE A 70 0.52 5.28 -1.90
CA PHE A 70 1.85 5.53 -2.47
C PHE A 70 1.71 5.68 -3.98
N MET A 71 2.04 6.85 -4.51
CA MET A 71 1.86 7.23 -5.90
C MET A 71 3.18 7.77 -6.47
N GLY A 72 4.17 6.89 -6.64
CA GLY A 72 5.50 7.26 -7.12
C GLY A 72 6.32 8.01 -6.06
N GLN A 73 6.25 9.34 -6.07
CA GLN A 73 6.98 10.22 -5.14
C GLN A 73 6.07 10.91 -4.11
N THR A 74 4.77 10.68 -4.19
CA THR A 74 3.78 11.25 -3.27
C THR A 74 3.17 10.16 -2.39
N VAL A 75 3.10 10.42 -1.08
CA VAL A 75 2.28 9.66 -0.14
C VAL A 75 1.09 10.49 0.29
N VAL A 76 -0.11 9.92 0.27
CA VAL A 76 -1.27 10.50 0.97
C VAL A 76 -1.70 9.56 2.08
N LYS A 77 -1.68 10.03 3.33
CA LYS A 77 -2.19 9.31 4.50
C LYS A 77 -3.53 9.89 4.92
N VAL A 78 -4.60 9.11 4.79
CA VAL A 78 -5.97 9.50 5.15
C VAL A 78 -6.40 8.82 6.44
N PHE A 79 -6.89 9.60 7.40
CA PHE A 79 -7.27 9.11 8.73
C PHE A 79 -8.44 9.92 9.31
N PRO A 80 -9.17 9.37 10.31
CA PRO A 80 -10.18 10.12 11.04
C PRO A 80 -9.53 11.19 11.93
N TRP A 81 -10.07 12.41 11.90
CA TRP A 81 -9.63 13.52 12.74
C TRP A 81 -10.81 14.44 13.10
N GLN A 82 -11.08 14.62 14.40
CA GLN A 82 -12.16 15.48 14.92
C GLN A 82 -13.54 15.24 14.26
N GLY A 83 -13.87 14.00 13.93
CA GLY A 83 -15.14 13.64 13.29
C GLY A 83 -15.17 13.79 11.76
N GLU A 84 -14.06 14.20 11.15
CA GLU A 84 -13.87 14.31 9.71
C GLU A 84 -12.86 13.26 9.21
N ARG A 85 -12.77 13.08 7.89
CA ARG A 85 -11.64 12.41 7.26
C ARG A 85 -10.73 13.43 6.60
N VAL A 86 -9.46 13.38 6.95
CA VAL A 86 -8.43 14.28 6.44
C VAL A 86 -7.30 13.48 5.82
N GLY A 87 -6.65 14.04 4.81
CA GLY A 87 -5.47 13.47 4.17
C GLY A 87 -4.24 14.34 4.41
N LEU A 88 -3.14 13.74 4.85
CA LEU A 88 -1.83 14.39 4.86
C LEU A 88 -1.03 13.98 3.63
N VAL A 89 -0.55 14.97 2.90
CA VAL A 89 0.28 14.81 1.71
C VAL A 89 1.74 14.94 2.08
N PHE A 90 2.55 13.96 1.67
CA PHE A 90 4.00 13.96 1.83
C PHE A 90 4.63 13.75 0.46
N GLU A 91 5.67 14.53 0.17
CA GLU A 91 6.48 14.38 -1.04
C GLU A 91 7.87 13.87 -0.68
N SER A 92 8.46 13.09 -1.58
CA SER A 92 9.77 12.48 -1.42
C SER A 92 10.61 12.71 -2.66
N ASP A 93 11.86 13.13 -2.47
CA ASP A 93 12.81 13.31 -3.56
C ASP A 93 13.21 11.98 -4.22
N THR A 94 13.01 10.86 -3.52
CA THR A 94 13.24 9.51 -4.04
C THR A 94 11.93 8.74 -4.22
N PRO A 95 11.86 7.79 -5.16
CA PRO A 95 10.71 6.91 -5.30
C PRO A 95 10.40 6.19 -3.99
N LEU A 96 9.11 6.12 -3.67
CA LEU A 96 8.61 5.44 -2.48
C LEU A 96 8.57 3.92 -2.68
N PRO A 97 8.48 3.13 -1.59
CA PRO A 97 8.35 1.69 -1.68
C PRO A 97 7.15 1.28 -2.55
N ARG A 98 7.37 0.32 -3.44
CA ARG A 98 6.35 -0.21 -4.35
C ARG A 98 6.41 -1.74 -4.34
N ALA A 99 5.36 -2.38 -4.84
CA ALA A 99 5.41 -3.82 -5.09
C ALA A 99 6.31 -4.09 -6.30
N GLU A 100 7.23 -5.05 -6.17
CA GLU A 100 8.21 -5.37 -7.20
C GLU A 100 8.20 -6.85 -7.54
N ARG A 101 8.83 -7.22 -8.67
CA ARG A 101 9.05 -8.61 -9.01
C ARG A 101 10.32 -9.12 -8.37
N ASN A 102 10.22 -10.26 -7.69
CA ASN A 102 11.41 -10.99 -7.27
C ASN A 102 12.07 -11.73 -8.44
N SER A 103 13.19 -12.41 -8.18
CA SER A 103 13.92 -13.22 -9.17
C SER A 103 13.12 -14.39 -9.76
N GLU A 104 12.03 -14.79 -9.09
CA GLU A 104 11.09 -15.82 -9.55
C GLU A 104 9.96 -15.22 -10.41
N GLY A 105 9.97 -13.91 -10.66
CA GLY A 105 8.96 -13.19 -11.42
C GLY A 105 7.64 -12.97 -10.67
N GLN A 106 7.61 -13.22 -9.35
CA GLN A 106 6.44 -13.03 -8.49
C GLN A 106 6.36 -11.59 -7.99
N LEU A 107 5.16 -11.01 -7.98
CA LEU A 107 4.91 -9.72 -7.34
C LEU A 107 5.01 -9.87 -5.82
N VAL A 108 5.85 -9.07 -5.19
CA VAL A 108 6.07 -9.06 -3.74
C VAL A 108 5.87 -7.66 -3.18
N LEU A 109 5.26 -7.57 -1.99
CA LEU A 109 5.13 -6.31 -1.27
C LEU A 109 6.50 -5.82 -0.78
N PRO A 110 6.69 -4.48 -0.67
CA PRO A 110 7.86 -3.96 0.00
C PRO A 110 7.81 -4.30 1.50
N PRO A 111 8.98 -4.38 2.18
CA PRO A 111 9.03 -4.43 3.63
C PRO A 111 8.20 -3.28 4.23
N PRO A 112 7.54 -3.49 5.38
CA PRO A 112 7.68 -4.64 6.30
C PRO A 112 6.71 -5.80 6.02
N PHE A 113 5.88 -5.73 4.99
CA PHE A 113 4.81 -6.70 4.79
C PHE A 113 5.33 -8.07 4.31
N PRO A 114 4.90 -9.18 4.94
CA PRO A 114 5.28 -10.51 4.49
C PRO A 114 4.70 -10.79 3.08
N PRO A 115 5.53 -11.22 2.11
CA PRO A 115 5.11 -11.26 0.71
C PRO A 115 4.16 -12.42 0.36
N ARG A 116 4.16 -13.52 1.12
CA ARG A 116 3.47 -14.77 0.77
C ARG A 116 2.41 -15.17 1.78
N ALA A 117 1.33 -15.78 1.31
CA ALA A 117 0.29 -16.36 2.16
C ALA A 117 0.87 -17.31 3.22
N GLY A 118 0.40 -17.17 4.46
CA GLY A 118 0.87 -17.90 5.62
C GLY A 118 2.16 -17.37 6.26
N GLN A 119 2.89 -16.44 5.61
CA GLN A 119 4.07 -15.84 6.22
C GLN A 119 3.69 -14.76 7.22
N GLU A 120 4.44 -14.71 8.32
CA GLU A 120 4.30 -13.74 9.38
C GLU A 120 5.40 -12.68 9.32
N GLY A 121 5.11 -11.50 9.87
CA GLY A 121 6.01 -10.36 9.91
C GLY A 121 5.68 -9.43 11.07
N THR A 122 6.45 -8.35 11.17
CA THR A 122 6.24 -7.28 12.16
C THR A 122 6.21 -5.94 11.45
N VAL A 123 5.24 -5.11 11.79
CA VAL A 123 5.02 -3.79 11.19
C VAL A 123 5.16 -2.73 12.27
N PRO A 124 6.01 -1.70 12.06
CA PRO A 124 6.09 -0.56 12.97
C PRO A 124 4.86 0.35 12.81
N CYS A 125 4.27 0.76 13.93
CA CYS A 125 3.10 1.65 13.98
C CYS A 125 3.44 3.08 14.45
N GLY A 126 4.72 3.39 14.68
CA GLY A 126 5.19 4.67 15.20
C GLY A 126 6.30 4.48 16.23
N ASP A 127 6.64 5.54 16.96
CA ASP A 127 7.72 5.52 17.93
C ASP A 127 7.49 4.47 19.02
N GLY A 128 8.39 3.47 19.05
CA GLY A 128 8.33 2.36 20.01
C GLY A 128 7.18 1.38 19.81
N CYS A 129 6.39 1.52 18.75
CA CYS A 129 5.18 0.72 18.50
C CYS A 129 5.44 -0.29 17.38
N LEU A 130 5.07 -1.55 17.61
CA LEU A 130 5.01 -2.57 16.58
C LEU A 130 3.80 -3.49 16.79
N TYR A 131 3.32 -4.09 15.71
CA TYR A 131 2.33 -5.15 15.74
C TYR A 131 2.74 -6.27 14.78
N HIS A 132 2.13 -7.43 14.95
CA HIS A 132 2.41 -8.59 14.13
C HIS A 132 1.37 -8.73 13.03
N VAL A 133 1.78 -9.29 11.90
CA VAL A 133 0.90 -9.56 10.77
C VAL A 133 1.17 -10.93 10.19
N ARG A 134 0.14 -11.51 9.56
CA ARG A 134 0.26 -12.69 8.70
C ARG A 134 -0.50 -12.44 7.42
N THR A 135 0.10 -12.75 6.29
CA THR A 135 -0.61 -12.70 5.00
C THR A 135 -1.64 -13.82 4.96
N ALA A 136 -2.92 -13.47 5.06
CA ALA A 136 -4.03 -14.40 5.01
C ALA A 136 -4.28 -14.88 3.57
N SER A 137 -4.22 -13.97 2.60
CA SER A 137 -4.40 -14.31 1.19
C SER A 137 -3.67 -13.35 0.25
N PHE A 138 -3.42 -13.85 -0.96
CA PHE A 138 -2.96 -13.07 -2.09
C PHE A 138 -3.82 -13.43 -3.31
N GLU A 139 -4.33 -12.40 -3.99
CA GLU A 139 -5.10 -12.51 -5.21
C GLU A 139 -4.37 -11.74 -6.33
N PRO A 140 -3.94 -12.41 -7.41
CA PRO A 140 -3.43 -11.70 -8.58
C PRO A 140 -4.58 -10.96 -9.28
N LEU A 141 -4.33 -9.72 -9.67
CA LEU A 141 -5.28 -8.87 -10.38
C LEU A 141 -4.82 -8.61 -11.81
N ASP A 142 -5.78 -8.44 -12.71
CA ASP A 142 -5.53 -7.91 -14.05
C ASP A 142 -5.28 -6.40 -13.98
N GLU A 143 -4.17 -5.91 -14.53
CA GLU A 143 -3.88 -4.47 -14.61
C GLU A 143 -4.93 -3.72 -15.44
N GLY A 144 -5.57 -4.41 -16.40
CA GLY A 144 -6.70 -3.87 -17.14
C GLY A 144 -7.87 -3.44 -16.25
N ALA A 145 -7.97 -3.94 -15.01
CA ALA A 145 -8.99 -3.54 -14.05
C ALA A 145 -8.84 -2.08 -13.56
N PHE A 146 -7.65 -1.48 -13.67
CA PHE A 146 -7.35 -0.12 -13.23
C PHE A 146 -7.49 0.92 -14.34
N ALA A 147 -7.80 0.50 -15.57
CA ALA A 147 -8.03 1.42 -16.68
C ALA A 147 -9.30 2.29 -16.44
N PRO A 148 -9.37 3.50 -17.02
CA PRO A 148 -10.56 4.35 -16.89
C PRO A 148 -11.86 3.62 -17.26
N GLY A 149 -12.89 3.78 -16.42
CA GLY A 149 -14.20 3.14 -16.61
C GLY A 149 -14.28 1.65 -16.23
N LYS A 150 -13.23 1.11 -15.61
CA LYS A 150 -13.21 -0.28 -15.08
C LYS A 150 -13.44 -0.31 -13.58
N ALA A 151 -13.63 -1.51 -13.05
CA ALA A 151 -14.03 -1.74 -11.67
C ALA A 151 -13.07 -1.15 -10.61
N MET A 152 -11.79 -0.99 -10.95
CA MET A 152 -10.75 -0.49 -10.04
C MET A 152 -10.11 0.81 -10.55
N ALA A 153 -10.78 1.55 -11.45
CA ALA A 153 -10.26 2.82 -11.99
C ALA A 153 -9.85 3.81 -10.89
N ASP A 154 -10.64 3.85 -9.81
CA ASP A 154 -10.45 4.80 -8.71
C ASP A 154 -9.66 4.20 -7.53
N ALA A 155 -9.05 3.01 -7.68
CA ALA A 155 -8.37 2.32 -6.59
C ALA A 155 -7.25 3.15 -5.95
N PHE A 156 -6.61 4.03 -6.73
CA PHE A 156 -5.52 4.91 -6.28
C PHE A 156 -5.92 6.39 -6.30
N VAL A 157 -7.21 6.69 -6.36
CA VAL A 157 -7.74 8.04 -6.26
C VAL A 157 -8.16 8.29 -4.81
N VAL A 158 -7.72 9.41 -4.25
CA VAL A 158 -8.19 9.85 -2.93
C VAL A 158 -9.59 10.44 -3.11
N PRO A 159 -10.60 10.03 -2.33
CA PRO A 159 -11.96 10.54 -2.51
C PRO A 159 -12.06 12.05 -2.34
N ASP A 160 -12.85 12.72 -3.18
CA ASP A 160 -13.04 14.18 -3.15
C ASP A 160 -13.63 14.70 -1.82
N SER A 161 -14.24 13.82 -1.02
CA SER A 161 -14.73 14.14 0.32
C SER A 161 -13.62 14.29 1.36
N VAL A 162 -12.39 13.91 1.05
CA VAL A 162 -11.23 14.02 1.93
C VAL A 162 -10.53 15.35 1.70
N THR A 163 -10.47 16.19 2.72
CA THR A 163 -9.68 17.41 2.65
C THR A 163 -8.19 17.07 2.78
N LEU A 164 -7.38 17.50 1.82
CA LEU A 164 -5.95 17.28 1.79
C LEU A 164 -5.19 18.47 2.38
N PHE A 165 -4.17 18.19 3.17
CA PHE A 165 -3.29 19.17 3.78
C PHE A 165 -1.83 18.75 3.59
N SER A 166 -0.95 19.72 3.42
CA SER A 166 0.45 19.56 3.83
C SER A 166 0.52 19.45 5.36
N LYS A 167 1.67 18.98 5.88
CA LYS A 167 1.92 18.93 7.33
C LYS A 167 1.71 20.29 8.01
N ASP A 168 2.23 21.36 7.41
CA ASP A 168 2.19 22.70 8.00
C ASP A 168 0.77 23.29 8.00
N GLU A 169 0.02 23.08 6.92
CA GLU A 169 -1.40 23.48 6.86
C GLU A 169 -2.23 22.75 7.90
N PHE A 170 -2.01 21.45 8.10
CA PHE A 170 -2.72 20.66 9.10
C PHE A 170 -2.43 21.18 10.53
N VAL A 171 -1.15 21.39 10.87
CA VAL A 171 -0.74 21.94 12.17
C VAL A 171 -1.36 23.32 12.40
N ALA A 172 -1.31 24.19 11.39
CA ALA A 172 -1.87 25.53 11.46
C ALA A 172 -3.41 25.51 11.61
N ARG A 173 -4.11 24.70 10.80
CA ARG A 173 -5.57 24.59 10.78
C ARG A 173 -6.15 24.12 12.09
N TYR A 174 -5.50 23.14 12.72
CA TYR A 174 -5.93 22.56 14.00
C TYR A 174 -5.21 23.15 15.21
N ARG A 175 -4.41 24.21 15.02
CA ARG A 175 -3.69 24.95 16.06
C ARG A 175 -2.92 24.03 17.01
N MET A 176 -2.33 22.97 16.46
CA MET A 176 -1.51 22.08 17.25
C MET A 176 -0.23 22.83 17.61
N ALA A 177 0.15 22.84 18.89
CA ALA A 177 1.48 23.30 19.26
C ALA A 177 2.51 22.44 18.50
N PRO A 178 3.57 23.04 17.91
CA PRO A 178 4.61 22.25 17.27
C PRO A 178 5.15 21.23 18.28
N PRO A 179 5.35 19.95 17.88
CA PRO A 179 5.84 18.94 18.79
C PRO A 179 7.20 19.38 19.34
N GLU A 180 7.40 19.24 20.66
CA GLU A 180 8.72 19.42 21.26
C GLU A 180 9.61 18.28 20.75
N LEU A 181 10.50 18.61 19.80
CA LEU A 181 11.53 17.68 19.35
C LEU A 181 12.54 17.52 20.49
N THR A 182 12.38 16.50 21.34
CA THR A 182 13.46 16.09 22.22
C THR A 182 14.58 15.54 21.35
N PRO A 183 15.79 16.14 21.38
CA PRO A 183 16.91 15.62 20.59
C PRO A 183 17.14 14.17 20.98
N PHE A 184 17.23 13.29 19.97
CA PHE A 184 17.60 11.88 20.14
C PHE A 184 18.78 11.80 21.11
N SER A 185 18.54 11.36 22.35
CA SER A 185 19.62 11.05 23.28
C SER A 185 20.25 9.75 22.79
N GLY A 186 21.23 9.87 21.88
CA GLY A 186 22.09 8.77 21.51
C GLY A 186 22.81 8.26 22.75
N LYS A 187 22.26 7.22 23.38
CA LYS A 187 23.04 6.39 24.29
C LYS A 187 23.89 5.47 23.42
N ARG A 188 25.16 5.87 23.31
CA ARG A 188 26.28 4.99 22.94
C ARG A 188 26.40 3.84 23.93
#